data_AF-A0A3N4VCC0-F1
#
_entry.id   AF-A0A3N4VCC0-F1
#
_cell.length_a   1.000
_cell.length_b   1.000
_cell.length_c   1.000
_cell.angle_alpha   90.00
_cell.angle_beta   90.00
_cell.angle_gamma   90.00
#
_symmetry.space_group_name_H-M   'P 1'
#
loop_
_entity.id
_entity.type
_entity.pdbx_description
1 polymer ?
#
loop_
_entity_poly.entity_id
_entity_poly.type
_entity_poly.pdbx_seq_one_letter_code
_entity_poly.pdbx_strand_id
1 'polypeptide(L)'
;MNKEAKTHCLGRYLIDLPASAKVTTRYVYSRGKIATRVDVSPEGYAKLLSEQEDALKAARHDDGGSMLVDRVEFAPGKVSLISWKSPHSRILYQYRYFAYLPERRVLFLLEGEGSAKAEARARADKAGGELVTELLRYREGDEVPKSPGYCFDHGLVADNALNQEEFTANIKLKEYPSVTLTLMSYVTGKPDRELLQRASRIPPGFERAVAHMKTLRRGDRNIGPVKGQELLVRADAEGKRSYHFLWESQGRANSLEFPFMSLQLSTTDETDARGEVIDAPFESDEEALELWDSILTTLRLRPGAV
;
A
#
# COMPACT_ATOMS: atom_id res chain seq x y z
N MET A 1 -5.66 7.99 -26.74
CA MET A 1 -6.62 6.94 -26.36
C MET A 1 -7.06 7.22 -24.93
N ASN A 2 -8.24 7.79 -24.70
CA ASN A 2 -8.74 8.06 -23.33
C ASN A 2 -10.27 7.99 -23.35
N LYS A 3 -10.81 6.79 -23.16
CA LYS A 3 -12.24 6.58 -22.93
C LYS A 3 -12.34 5.78 -21.63
N GLU A 4 -12.45 6.56 -20.55
CA GLU A 4 -12.63 6.19 -19.14
C GLU A 4 -11.37 5.81 -18.36
N ALA A 5 -10.68 6.82 -17.83
CA ALA A 5 -9.76 6.68 -16.71
C ALA A 5 -10.53 6.88 -15.38
N LYS A 6 -10.14 6.14 -14.34
CA LYS A 6 -10.69 6.23 -12.99
C LYS A 6 -9.66 6.81 -12.04
N THR A 7 -10.05 7.79 -11.24
CA THR A 7 -9.20 8.35 -10.17
C THR A 7 -9.22 7.43 -8.95
N HIS A 8 -8.05 7.06 -8.44
CA HIS A 8 -7.88 6.29 -7.23
C HIS A 8 -7.29 7.15 -6.11
N CYS A 9 -7.90 7.12 -4.92
CA CYS A 9 -7.35 7.73 -3.71
C CYS A 9 -6.49 6.71 -2.94
N LEU A 10 -5.18 6.91 -2.92
CA LEU A 10 -4.20 6.03 -2.28
C LEU A 10 -3.41 6.83 -1.24
N GLY A 11 -3.66 6.55 0.04
CA GLY A 11 -3.15 7.37 1.12
C GLY A 11 -3.55 8.84 0.98
N ARG A 12 -2.59 9.73 0.79
CA ARG A 12 -2.82 11.18 0.62
C ARG A 12 -2.80 11.64 -0.84
N TYR A 13 -2.58 10.72 -1.78
CA TYR A 13 -2.39 11.02 -3.19
C TYR A 13 -3.52 10.47 -4.05
N LEU A 14 -3.63 11.02 -5.25
CA LEU A 14 -4.49 10.57 -6.33
C LEU A 14 -3.62 10.11 -7.50
N ILE A 15 -4.09 9.07 -8.19
CA ILE A 15 -3.56 8.62 -9.48
C ILE A 15 -4.73 8.21 -10.37
N ASP A 16 -4.67 8.54 -11.66
CA ASP A 16 -5.68 8.13 -12.62
C ASP A 16 -5.17 6.90 -13.37
N LEU A 17 -5.99 5.85 -13.42
CA LEU A 17 -5.67 4.57 -14.06
C LEU A 17 -6.74 4.23 -15.10
N PRO A 18 -6.44 3.42 -16.12
CA PRO A 18 -7.47 2.90 -17.01
C PRO A 18 -8.62 2.24 -16.22
N ALA A 19 -9.88 2.45 -16.61
CA ALA A 19 -11.03 1.89 -15.87
C ALA A 19 -11.01 0.35 -15.77
N SER A 20 -10.32 -0.33 -16.69
CA SER A 20 -10.09 -1.77 -16.70
C SER A 20 -9.02 -2.24 -15.70
N ALA A 21 -8.28 -1.32 -15.06
CA ALA A 21 -7.18 -1.65 -14.18
C ALA A 21 -7.67 -2.38 -12.92
N LYS A 22 -6.98 -3.47 -12.58
CA LYS A 22 -7.15 -4.16 -11.29
C LYS A 22 -6.09 -3.67 -10.34
N VAL A 23 -6.52 -3.10 -9.22
CA VAL A 23 -5.63 -2.52 -8.20
C VAL A 23 -5.72 -3.36 -6.93
N THR A 24 -4.59 -3.91 -6.50
CA THR A 24 -4.45 -4.63 -5.23
C THR A 24 -3.56 -3.82 -4.31
N THR A 25 -4.09 -3.44 -3.17
CA THR A 25 -3.44 -2.49 -2.27
C THR A 25 -3.06 -3.15 -0.94
N ARG A 26 -2.03 -2.60 -0.31
CA ARG A 26 -1.69 -2.84 1.08
C ARG A 26 -1.47 -1.47 1.72
N TYR A 27 -2.02 -1.29 2.90
CA TYR A 27 -1.93 -0.03 3.62
C TYR A 27 -1.42 -0.27 5.04
N VAL A 28 -0.63 0.68 5.51
CA VAL A 28 -0.16 0.81 6.88
C VAL A 28 -0.48 2.22 7.36
N TYR A 29 -1.04 2.32 8.55
CA TYR A 29 -1.33 3.55 9.26
C TYR A 29 -0.83 3.44 10.69
N SER A 30 0.02 4.37 11.12
CA SER A 30 0.64 4.38 12.44
C SER A 30 1.25 3.00 12.84
N ARG A 31 2.01 2.38 11.93
CA ARG A 31 2.62 1.03 12.05
C ARG A 31 1.65 -0.15 12.02
N GLY A 32 0.34 0.09 12.03
CA GLY A 32 -0.66 -0.96 11.91
C GLY A 32 -1.07 -1.19 10.47
N LYS A 33 -1.27 -2.45 10.07
CA LYS A 33 -1.88 -2.78 8.78
C LYS A 33 -3.36 -2.42 8.82
N ILE A 34 -3.89 -1.92 7.72
CA ILE A 34 -5.32 -1.70 7.54
C ILE A 34 -5.81 -2.40 6.28
N ALA A 35 -6.92 -3.12 6.42
CA ALA A 35 -7.56 -3.87 5.35
C ALA A 35 -9.08 -3.72 5.44
N THR A 36 -9.73 -3.88 4.29
CA THR A 36 -11.19 -3.77 4.18
C THR A 36 -11.77 -5.08 3.66
N ARG A 37 -12.90 -5.50 4.24
CA ARG A 37 -13.77 -6.53 3.68
C ARG A 37 -15.12 -5.90 3.36
N VAL A 38 -15.58 -6.11 2.13
CA VAL A 38 -16.90 -5.69 1.66
C VAL A 38 -17.88 -6.87 1.67
N ASP A 39 -19.16 -6.58 1.50
CA ASP A 39 -20.26 -7.55 1.45
C ASP A 39 -20.44 -8.43 2.71
N VAL A 40 -19.88 -7.99 3.85
CA VAL A 40 -19.93 -8.71 5.12
C VAL A 40 -21.31 -8.57 5.75
N SER A 41 -22.06 -9.67 5.85
CA SER A 41 -23.35 -9.70 6.56
C SER A 41 -23.17 -9.61 8.08
N PRO A 42 -24.20 -9.21 8.85
CA PRO A 42 -24.13 -9.18 10.31
C PRO A 42 -23.76 -10.53 10.92
N GLU A 43 -24.31 -11.62 10.38
CA GLU A 43 -24.01 -13.00 10.80
C GLU A 43 -22.58 -13.38 10.42
N GLY A 44 -22.14 -12.99 9.22
CA GLY A 44 -20.77 -13.20 8.75
C GLY A 44 -19.74 -12.49 9.62
N TYR A 45 -20.03 -11.26 10.05
CA TYR A 45 -19.21 -10.52 11.00
C TYR A 45 -19.18 -11.20 12.37
N ALA A 46 -20.34 -11.53 12.93
CA ALA A 46 -20.44 -12.18 14.24
C ALA A 46 -19.69 -13.52 14.27
N LYS A 47 -19.85 -14.34 13.22
CA LYS A 47 -19.14 -15.59 13.04
C LYS A 47 -17.63 -15.38 12.97
N LEU A 48 -17.17 -14.45 12.13
CA LEU A 48 -15.74 -14.14 12.00
C LEU A 48 -15.13 -13.73 13.34
N LEU A 49 -15.79 -12.85 14.08
CA LEU A 49 -15.30 -12.37 15.37
C LEU A 49 -15.21 -13.53 16.39
N SER A 50 -16.28 -14.33 16.51
CA SER A 50 -16.31 -15.49 17.40
C SER A 50 -15.22 -16.50 17.05
N GLU A 51 -15.07 -16.85 15.76
CA GLU A 51 -14.03 -17.81 15.33
C GLU A 51 -12.62 -17.33 15.67
N GLN A 52 -12.33 -16.04 15.50
CA GLN A 52 -11.02 -15.47 15.86
C GLN A 52 -10.81 -15.46 17.38
N GLU A 53 -11.83 -15.10 18.14
CA GLU A 53 -11.77 -15.09 19.61
C GLU A 53 -11.60 -16.51 20.18
N ASP A 54 -12.37 -17.48 19.69
CA ASP A 54 -12.33 -18.87 20.11
C ASP A 54 -11.00 -19.54 19.73
N ALA A 55 -10.45 -19.22 18.55
CA ALA A 55 -9.12 -19.68 18.16
C ALA A 55 -8.03 -19.16 19.12
N LEU A 56 -8.09 -17.89 19.52
CA LEU A 56 -7.16 -17.33 20.50
C LEU A 56 -7.36 -17.92 21.90
N LYS A 57 -8.62 -18.16 22.32
CA LYS A 57 -8.95 -18.84 23.58
C LYS A 57 -8.36 -20.24 23.65
N ALA A 58 -8.51 -21.01 22.57
CA ALA A 58 -8.04 -22.39 22.47
C ALA A 58 -6.50 -22.49 22.38
N ALA A 59 -5.85 -21.53 21.71
CA ALA A 59 -4.39 -21.51 21.60
C ALA A 59 -3.72 -21.23 22.95
N ARG A 60 -2.61 -21.94 23.21
CA ARG A 60 -1.85 -21.85 24.47
C ARG A 60 -0.66 -20.94 24.35
N HIS A 61 -0.42 -20.18 25.42
CA HIS A 61 0.81 -19.44 25.65
C HIS A 61 1.76 -20.26 26.54
N ASP A 62 3.06 -20.08 26.35
CA ASP A 62 4.07 -20.90 27.02
C ASP A 62 4.20 -20.66 28.52
N ASP A 63 3.82 -19.48 29.04
CA ASP A 63 3.76 -19.25 30.50
C ASP A 63 2.47 -19.81 31.13
N GLY A 64 1.67 -20.52 30.34
CA GLY A 64 0.34 -21.00 30.73
C GLY A 64 -0.76 -20.00 30.39
N GLY A 65 -2.00 -20.49 30.40
CA GLY A 65 -3.16 -19.70 30.00
C GLY A 65 -3.42 -19.72 28.49
N SER A 66 -4.15 -18.71 28.02
CA SER A 66 -4.60 -18.56 26.65
C SER A 66 -3.74 -17.55 25.89
N MET A 67 -3.68 -17.67 24.56
CA MET A 67 -3.15 -16.61 23.70
C MET A 67 -4.01 -15.34 23.75
N LEU A 68 -5.33 -15.46 23.97
CA LEU A 68 -6.20 -14.30 24.18
C LEU A 68 -5.87 -13.64 25.52
N VAL A 69 -5.53 -12.36 25.47
CA VAL A 69 -5.24 -11.54 26.64
C VAL A 69 -6.50 -10.77 27.04
N ASP A 70 -7.18 -10.16 26.07
CA ASP A 70 -8.39 -9.37 26.35
C ASP A 70 -9.27 -9.18 25.12
N ARG A 71 -10.54 -8.84 25.37
CA ARG A 71 -11.51 -8.34 24.38
C ARG A 71 -12.05 -7.01 24.87
N VAL A 72 -11.81 -5.95 24.12
CA VAL A 72 -12.31 -4.61 24.41
C VAL A 72 -13.37 -4.22 23.41
N GLU A 73 -14.54 -3.78 23.87
CA GLU A 73 -15.60 -3.25 23.02
C GLU A 73 -15.69 -1.74 23.22
N PHE A 74 -15.37 -0.98 22.17
CA PHE A 74 -15.35 0.49 22.21
C PHE A 74 -16.72 1.08 21.89
N ALA A 75 -17.46 0.44 21.00
CA ALA A 75 -18.81 0.77 20.57
C ALA A 75 -19.43 -0.44 19.83
N PRO A 76 -20.74 -0.45 19.54
CA PRO A 76 -21.35 -1.52 18.76
C PRO A 76 -20.61 -1.76 17.43
N GLY A 77 -20.13 -2.99 17.22
CA GLY A 77 -19.35 -3.39 16.04
C GLY A 77 -17.91 -2.87 16.00
N LYS A 78 -17.43 -2.18 17.05
CA LYS A 78 -16.06 -1.69 17.22
C LYS A 78 -15.37 -2.44 18.36
N VAL A 79 -14.66 -3.52 18.01
CA VAL A 79 -14.09 -4.47 18.97
C VAL A 79 -12.59 -4.60 18.74
N SER A 80 -11.79 -4.72 19.81
CA SER A 80 -10.40 -5.17 19.75
C SER A 80 -10.25 -6.54 20.41
N LEU A 81 -9.55 -7.43 19.72
CA LEU A 81 -8.98 -8.63 20.33
C LEU A 81 -7.50 -8.38 20.56
N ILE A 82 -7.08 -8.52 21.81
CA ILE A 82 -5.68 -8.38 22.24
C ILE A 82 -5.15 -9.76 22.55
N SER A 83 -4.05 -10.15 21.92
CA SER A 83 -3.40 -11.44 22.16
C SER A 83 -1.91 -11.26 22.40
N TRP A 84 -1.25 -12.29 22.92
CA TRP A 84 0.20 -12.38 22.82
C TRP A 84 0.63 -12.38 21.35
N LYS A 85 1.77 -11.73 21.04
CA LYS A 85 2.32 -11.70 19.67
C LYS A 85 2.69 -13.10 19.16
N SER A 86 3.14 -13.98 20.05
CA SER A 86 3.47 -15.37 19.78
C SER A 86 3.37 -16.19 21.08
N PRO A 87 3.34 -17.53 21.03
CA PRO A 87 3.29 -18.38 22.23
C PRO A 87 4.44 -18.10 23.23
N HIS A 88 5.60 -17.68 22.72
CA HIS A 88 6.80 -17.36 23.51
C HIS A 88 6.92 -15.87 23.87
N SER A 89 6.07 -14.98 23.33
CA SER A 89 6.18 -13.54 23.59
C SER A 89 5.88 -13.23 25.05
N ARG A 90 6.72 -12.44 25.72
CA ARG A 90 6.50 -11.98 27.11
C ARG A 90 6.31 -10.47 27.24
N ILE A 91 6.57 -9.76 26.14
CA ILE A 91 6.70 -8.29 26.15
C ILE A 91 5.89 -7.60 25.05
N LEU A 92 5.34 -8.37 24.11
CA LEU A 92 4.60 -7.84 22.97
C LEU A 92 3.22 -8.47 22.84
N TYR A 93 2.24 -7.61 22.63
CA TYR A 93 0.88 -7.95 22.24
C TYR A 93 0.66 -7.67 20.76
N GLN A 94 -0.22 -8.48 20.17
CA GLN A 94 -0.87 -8.24 18.91
C GLN A 94 -2.26 -7.65 19.20
N TYR A 95 -2.58 -6.53 18.56
CA TYR A 95 -3.89 -5.90 18.59
C TYR A 95 -4.56 -6.15 17.25
N ARG A 96 -5.83 -6.58 17.29
CA ARG A 96 -6.70 -6.72 16.12
C ARG A 96 -7.99 -5.96 16.36
N TYR A 97 -8.15 -4.85 15.66
CA TYR A 97 -9.35 -4.04 15.71
C TYR A 97 -10.29 -4.40 14.57
N PHE A 98 -11.56 -4.57 14.91
CA PHE A 98 -12.67 -4.83 14.02
C PHE A 98 -13.58 -3.62 14.08
N ALA A 99 -13.74 -2.90 12.97
CA ALA A 99 -14.67 -1.79 12.86
C ALA A 99 -15.73 -2.10 11.80
N TYR A 100 -16.80 -2.77 12.22
CA TYR A 100 -17.92 -3.15 11.37
C TYR A 100 -18.93 -2.01 11.19
N LEU A 101 -19.44 -1.86 9.97
CA LEU A 101 -20.47 -0.90 9.59
C LEU A 101 -21.63 -1.68 8.97
N PRO A 102 -22.65 -2.07 9.76
CA PRO A 102 -23.71 -2.98 9.29
C PRO A 102 -24.50 -2.41 8.11
N GLU A 103 -24.85 -1.13 8.16
CA GLU A 103 -25.60 -0.43 7.11
C GLU A 103 -24.88 -0.41 5.75
N ARG A 104 -23.55 -0.56 5.76
CA ARG A 104 -22.71 -0.59 4.56
C ARG A 104 -22.20 -1.98 4.23
N ARG A 105 -22.41 -2.96 5.11
CA ARG A 105 -21.84 -4.31 5.01
C ARG A 105 -20.32 -4.29 4.81
N VAL A 106 -19.65 -3.34 5.47
CA VAL A 106 -18.20 -3.16 5.39
C VAL A 106 -17.56 -3.41 6.75
N LEU A 107 -16.45 -4.13 6.75
CA LEU A 107 -15.60 -4.35 7.91
C LEU A 107 -14.21 -3.80 7.64
N PHE A 108 -13.76 -2.86 8.46
CA PHE A 108 -12.35 -2.48 8.52
C PHE A 108 -11.64 -3.35 9.56
N LEU A 109 -10.49 -3.90 9.17
CA LEU A 109 -9.60 -4.71 9.99
C LEU A 109 -8.29 -3.97 10.15
N LEU A 110 -7.90 -3.72 11.39
CA LEU A 110 -6.63 -3.07 11.71
C LEU A 110 -5.80 -3.98 12.59
N GLU A 111 -4.55 -4.19 12.23
CA GLU A 111 -3.63 -5.07 12.95
C GLU A 111 -2.37 -4.30 13.33
N GLY A 112 -2.05 -4.26 14.61
CA GLY A 112 -0.86 -3.58 15.12
C GLY A 112 -0.20 -4.34 16.25
N GLU A 113 1.03 -3.97 16.56
CA GLU A 113 1.78 -4.56 17.66
C GLU A 113 2.09 -3.49 18.71
N GLY A 114 2.11 -3.88 19.98
CA GLY A 114 2.41 -2.96 21.07
C GLY A 114 3.05 -3.66 22.26
N SER A 115 3.66 -2.89 23.14
CA SER A 115 4.25 -3.43 24.37
C SER A 115 3.18 -3.94 25.32
N ALA A 116 3.49 -5.05 26.01
CA ALA A 116 2.65 -5.64 27.04
C ALA A 116 2.67 -4.87 28.39
N LYS A 117 3.48 -3.81 28.51
CA LYS A 117 3.51 -2.97 29.70
C LYS A 117 2.18 -2.23 29.87
N ALA A 118 1.67 -2.16 31.10
CA ALA A 118 0.35 -1.58 31.41
C ALA A 118 0.14 -0.17 30.83
N GLU A 119 1.12 0.73 30.98
CA GLU A 119 1.02 2.09 30.43
C GLU A 119 0.97 2.12 28.90
N ALA A 120 1.74 1.25 28.24
CA ALA A 120 1.75 1.16 26.78
C ALA A 120 0.43 0.57 26.27
N ARG A 121 -0.11 -0.43 26.98
CA ARG A 121 -1.43 -1.00 26.71
C ARG A 121 -2.53 0.05 26.85
N ALA A 122 -2.54 0.83 27.93
CA ALA A 122 -3.53 1.89 28.14
C ALA A 122 -3.50 2.96 27.02
N ARG A 123 -2.29 3.33 26.55
CA ARG A 123 -2.15 4.22 25.39
C ARG A 123 -2.65 3.59 24.10
N ALA A 124 -2.36 2.30 23.87
CA ALA A 124 -2.81 1.57 22.69
C ALA A 124 -4.34 1.45 22.66
N ASP A 125 -4.98 1.12 23.80
CA ASP A 125 -6.44 1.02 23.92
C ASP A 125 -7.10 2.37 23.64
N LYS A 126 -6.56 3.47 24.19
CA LYS A 126 -7.07 4.82 23.92
C LYS A 126 -6.96 5.18 22.44
N ALA A 127 -5.76 5.05 21.86
CA ALA A 127 -5.51 5.42 20.47
C ALA A 127 -6.28 4.53 19.49
N GLY A 128 -6.37 3.22 19.77
CA GLY A 128 -7.13 2.27 18.97
C GLY A 128 -8.64 2.53 19.04
N GLY A 129 -9.15 2.85 20.24
CA GLY A 129 -10.54 3.25 20.44
C GLY A 129 -10.88 4.52 19.66
N GLU A 130 -10.09 5.58 19.80
CA GLU A 130 -10.24 6.84 19.06
C GLU A 130 -10.19 6.60 17.54
N LEU A 131 -9.25 5.77 17.08
CA LEU A 131 -9.14 5.39 15.67
C LEU A 131 -10.45 4.76 15.15
N VAL A 132 -10.98 3.73 15.81
CA VAL A 132 -12.15 2.99 15.30
C VAL A 132 -13.50 3.66 15.55
N THR A 133 -13.57 4.63 16.46
CA THR A 133 -14.82 5.31 16.82
C THR A 133 -14.93 6.73 16.28
N GLU A 134 -13.81 7.47 16.15
CA GLU A 134 -13.82 8.90 15.81
C GLU A 134 -13.14 9.22 14.48
N LEU A 135 -12.01 8.56 14.18
CA LEU A 135 -11.17 8.91 13.02
C LEU A 135 -11.52 8.12 11.75
N LEU A 136 -11.93 6.85 11.88
CA LEU A 136 -12.31 6.03 10.73
C LEU A 136 -13.64 6.48 10.13
N ARG A 137 -13.59 6.82 8.84
CA ARG A 137 -14.76 7.19 8.04
C ARG A 137 -14.89 6.25 6.86
N TYR A 138 -16.10 5.81 6.61
CA TYR A 138 -16.44 5.14 5.35
C TYR A 138 -16.47 6.14 4.20
N ARG A 139 -16.07 5.68 3.02
CA ARG A 139 -16.25 6.36 1.75
C ARG A 139 -16.60 5.35 0.66
N GLU A 140 -17.27 5.80 -0.38
CA GLU A 140 -17.45 4.95 -1.56
C GLU A 140 -16.09 4.69 -2.23
N GLY A 141 -15.97 3.60 -2.99
CA GLY A 141 -14.66 3.14 -3.49
C GLY A 141 -13.93 4.17 -4.36
N ASP A 142 -14.69 4.93 -5.15
CA ASP A 142 -14.23 5.98 -6.07
C ASP A 142 -14.44 7.41 -5.54
N GLU A 143 -15.00 7.57 -4.34
CA GLU A 143 -15.14 8.87 -3.71
C GLU A 143 -13.75 9.41 -3.34
N VAL A 144 -13.46 10.63 -3.77
CA VAL A 144 -12.28 11.40 -3.39
C VAL A 144 -12.63 12.32 -2.21
N PRO A 145 -12.12 12.05 -1.00
CA PRO A 145 -12.45 12.87 0.16
C PRO A 145 -11.89 14.29 0.03
N LYS A 146 -12.68 15.28 0.45
CA LYS A 146 -12.27 16.70 0.51
C LYS A 146 -11.71 17.10 1.87
N SER A 147 -11.87 16.25 2.87
CA SER A 147 -11.30 16.44 4.19
C SER A 147 -9.88 15.87 4.26
N PRO A 148 -9.06 16.35 5.20
CA PRO A 148 -7.74 15.76 5.44
C PRO A 148 -7.81 14.32 5.90
N GLY A 149 -6.73 13.58 5.62
CA GLY A 149 -6.59 12.20 6.07
C GLY A 149 -6.07 11.21 5.05
N TYR A 150 -5.89 9.98 5.52
CA TYR A 150 -5.27 8.88 4.81
C TYR A 150 -6.31 7.93 4.20
N CYS A 151 -6.41 7.89 2.87
CA CYS A 151 -7.28 6.97 2.13
C CYS A 151 -6.74 5.54 2.17
N PHE A 152 -7.64 4.61 2.43
CA PHE A 152 -7.49 3.18 2.17
C PHE A 152 -8.76 2.67 1.49
N ASP A 153 -8.85 1.38 1.14
CA ASP A 153 -10.01 0.87 0.39
C ASP A 153 -11.32 1.09 1.16
N HIS A 154 -12.29 1.78 0.53
CA HIS A 154 -13.57 2.19 1.12
C HIS A 154 -13.50 2.98 2.44
N GLY A 155 -12.34 3.53 2.79
CA GLY A 155 -12.22 4.28 4.03
C GLY A 155 -11.21 5.42 3.98
N LEU A 156 -11.32 6.26 5.01
CA LEU A 156 -10.44 7.39 5.31
C LEU A 156 -10.14 7.36 6.81
N VAL A 157 -8.86 7.44 7.17
CA VAL A 157 -8.48 7.85 8.53
C VAL A 157 -8.39 9.38 8.54
N ALA A 158 -9.38 10.05 9.14
CA ALA A 158 -9.52 11.50 9.12
C ALA A 158 -8.62 12.18 10.16
N ASP A 159 -7.31 12.09 9.95
CA ASP A 159 -6.27 12.60 10.84
C ASP A 159 -5.11 13.20 10.02
N ASN A 160 -4.42 14.17 10.61
CA ASN A 160 -3.28 14.89 10.04
C ASN A 160 -2.05 14.88 10.95
N ALA A 161 -2.13 14.20 12.10
CA ALA A 161 -0.96 14.00 12.93
C ALA A 161 0.11 13.22 12.14
N LEU A 162 1.34 13.71 12.17
CA LEU A 162 2.46 12.99 11.58
C LEU A 162 2.59 11.61 12.22
N ASN A 163 2.59 10.59 11.39
CA ASN A 163 2.73 9.20 11.77
C ASN A 163 3.39 8.40 10.63
N GLN A 164 3.49 7.08 10.82
CA GLN A 164 3.99 6.20 9.78
C GLN A 164 2.84 5.72 8.89
N GLU A 165 2.71 6.39 7.75
CA GLU A 165 1.81 5.99 6.67
C GLU A 165 2.62 5.31 5.56
N GLU A 166 2.09 4.21 5.04
CA GLU A 166 2.65 3.53 3.88
C GLU A 166 1.53 2.86 3.07
N PHE A 167 1.64 2.92 1.75
CA PHE A 167 0.85 2.07 0.88
C PHE A 167 1.71 1.48 -0.23
N THR A 168 1.27 0.31 -0.69
CA THR A 168 1.73 -0.30 -1.94
C THR A 168 0.50 -0.69 -2.76
N ALA A 169 0.39 -0.14 -3.97
CA ALA A 169 -0.63 -0.46 -4.94
C ALA A 169 0.01 -1.22 -6.11
N ASN A 170 -0.39 -2.48 -6.29
CA ASN A 170 -0.05 -3.30 -7.43
C ASN A 170 -1.18 -3.17 -8.45
N ILE A 171 -0.85 -2.78 -9.67
CA ILE A 171 -1.78 -2.40 -10.72
C ILE A 171 -1.53 -3.32 -11.91
N LYS A 172 -2.58 -4.02 -12.33
CA LYS A 172 -2.60 -4.87 -13.52
C LYS A 172 -3.55 -4.27 -14.55
N LEU A 173 -3.07 -4.13 -15.78
CA LEU A 173 -3.87 -3.60 -16.89
C LEU A 173 -4.39 -4.76 -17.72
N LYS A 174 -5.70 -4.76 -18.00
CA LYS A 174 -6.32 -5.86 -18.75
C LYS A 174 -5.79 -5.95 -20.18
N GLU A 175 -5.56 -4.79 -20.79
CA GLU A 175 -5.05 -4.63 -22.15
C GLU A 175 -3.57 -5.01 -22.27
N TYR A 176 -2.82 -4.94 -21.16
CA TYR A 176 -1.39 -5.25 -21.10
C TYR A 176 -1.11 -6.28 -19.98
N PRO A 177 -1.48 -7.56 -20.16
CA PRO A 177 -1.45 -8.55 -19.09
C PRO A 177 -0.05 -8.88 -18.56
N SER A 178 1.00 -8.74 -19.39
CA SER A 178 2.40 -8.92 -18.98
C SER A 178 3.01 -7.68 -18.30
N VAL A 179 2.27 -6.55 -18.24
CA VAL A 179 2.72 -5.32 -17.56
C VAL A 179 2.27 -5.33 -16.11
N THR A 180 3.22 -5.20 -15.19
CA THR A 180 2.99 -4.89 -13.78
C THR A 180 3.35 -3.45 -13.52
N LEU A 181 2.45 -2.72 -12.86
CA LEU A 181 2.71 -1.40 -12.31
C LEU A 181 2.68 -1.49 -10.78
N THR A 182 3.66 -0.89 -10.10
CA THR A 182 3.69 -0.82 -8.64
C THR A 182 3.93 0.61 -8.20
N LEU A 183 2.94 1.20 -7.51
CA LEU A 183 3.08 2.48 -6.83
C LEU A 183 3.24 2.25 -5.33
N MET A 184 4.35 2.70 -4.77
CA MET A 184 4.64 2.62 -3.34
C MET A 184 4.88 4.01 -2.78
N SER A 185 4.43 4.24 -1.55
CA SER A 185 4.67 5.49 -0.83
C SER A 185 4.85 5.20 0.65
N TYR A 186 5.78 5.88 1.31
CA TYR A 186 5.90 5.84 2.77
C TYR A 186 6.48 7.13 3.36
N VAL A 187 6.03 7.47 4.56
CA VAL A 187 6.58 8.59 5.32
C VAL A 187 7.95 8.17 5.89
N THR A 188 9.01 8.85 5.46
CA THR A 188 10.38 8.62 5.94
C THR A 188 10.86 9.77 6.81
N GLY A 189 11.55 9.46 7.91
CA GLY A 189 12.27 10.48 8.70
C GLY A 189 13.67 10.78 8.15
N LYS A 190 14.15 9.98 7.20
CA LYS A 190 15.50 10.07 6.62
C LYS A 190 15.44 9.69 5.14
N PRO A 191 15.08 10.64 4.25
CA PRO A 191 15.22 10.44 2.81
C PRO A 191 16.63 9.96 2.46
N ASP A 192 16.75 9.06 1.49
CA ASP A 192 18.03 8.59 0.97
C ASP A 192 18.55 9.57 -0.11
N ARG A 193 19.70 9.26 -0.71
CA ARG A 193 20.23 9.96 -1.89
C ARG A 193 19.28 9.77 -3.07
N GLU A 194 19.32 10.69 -4.03
CA GLU A 194 18.48 10.63 -5.23
C GLU A 194 18.73 9.40 -6.11
N LEU A 195 17.70 8.96 -6.85
CA LEU A 195 17.71 7.74 -7.66
C LEU A 195 18.93 7.64 -8.57
N LEU A 196 19.22 8.69 -9.35
CA LEU A 196 20.27 8.65 -10.36
C LEU A 196 21.68 8.67 -9.76
N GLN A 197 21.82 9.13 -8.52
CA GLN A 197 23.07 9.01 -7.77
C GLN A 197 23.29 7.56 -7.33
N ARG A 198 22.24 6.85 -6.92
CA ARG A 198 22.31 5.43 -6.54
C ARG A 198 22.49 4.53 -7.77
N ALA A 199 21.82 4.84 -8.86
CA ALA A 199 21.91 4.14 -10.15
C ALA A 199 23.10 4.58 -11.03
N SER A 200 24.16 5.15 -10.43
CA SER A 200 25.36 5.60 -11.15
C SER A 200 26.41 4.51 -11.33
N ARG A 201 26.25 3.36 -10.65
CA ARG A 201 27.21 2.25 -10.67
C ARG A 201 26.55 0.99 -11.17
N ILE A 202 27.15 0.38 -12.19
CA ILE A 202 26.87 -1.01 -12.56
C ILE A 202 27.48 -1.89 -11.47
N PRO A 203 26.72 -2.74 -10.78
CA PRO A 203 27.29 -3.69 -9.84
C PRO A 203 28.28 -4.62 -10.57
N PRO A 204 29.47 -4.91 -10.02
CA PRO A 204 30.41 -5.84 -10.62
C PRO A 204 29.76 -7.20 -10.89
N GLY A 205 29.98 -7.76 -12.09
CA GLY A 205 29.38 -9.03 -12.53
C GLY A 205 28.04 -8.90 -13.27
N PHE A 206 27.47 -7.69 -13.36
CA PHE A 206 26.25 -7.41 -14.12
C PHE A 206 26.52 -6.74 -15.49
N GLU A 207 27.78 -6.63 -15.91
CA GLU A 207 28.17 -5.91 -17.13
C GLU A 207 27.51 -6.49 -18.38
N ARG A 208 27.41 -7.82 -18.47
CA ARG A 208 26.71 -8.48 -19.59
C ARG A 208 25.22 -8.19 -19.59
N ALA A 209 24.57 -8.22 -18.42
CA ALA A 209 23.15 -7.89 -18.31
C ALA A 209 22.91 -6.44 -18.73
N VAL A 210 23.79 -5.50 -18.34
CA VAL A 210 23.71 -4.10 -18.74
C VAL A 210 24.02 -3.88 -20.23
N ALA A 211 24.88 -4.69 -20.84
CA ALA A 211 25.17 -4.59 -22.28
C ALA A 211 23.93 -4.88 -23.15
N HIS A 212 22.97 -5.66 -22.66
CA HIS A 212 21.69 -5.92 -23.32
C HIS A 212 20.61 -4.88 -22.98
N MET A 213 20.93 -3.88 -22.16
CA MET A 213 20.01 -2.81 -21.79
C MET A 213 20.25 -1.54 -22.60
N LYS A 214 19.16 -0.97 -23.10
CA LYS A 214 19.11 0.36 -23.71
C LYS A 214 18.40 1.30 -22.73
N THR A 215 19.07 2.39 -22.35
CA THR A 215 18.41 3.48 -21.62
C THR A 215 17.53 4.27 -22.60
N LEU A 216 16.23 4.35 -22.32
CA LEU A 216 15.28 5.13 -23.11
C LEU A 216 15.17 6.57 -22.59
N ARG A 217 15.16 6.74 -21.27
CA ARG A 217 15.10 8.05 -20.62
C ARG A 217 15.79 8.00 -19.26
N ARG A 218 16.50 9.07 -18.91
CA ARG A 218 17.20 9.23 -17.64
C ARG A 218 17.30 10.71 -17.30
N GLY A 219 16.79 11.12 -16.15
CA GLY A 219 16.90 12.51 -15.72
C GLY A 219 15.93 12.90 -14.62
N ASP A 220 15.88 14.19 -14.33
CA ASP A 220 14.87 14.76 -13.46
C ASP A 220 13.50 14.71 -14.14
N ARG A 221 12.48 14.30 -13.38
CA ARG A 221 11.09 14.19 -13.81
C ARG A 221 10.19 14.64 -12.67
N ASN A 222 9.92 15.94 -12.59
CA ASN A 222 9.04 16.47 -11.56
C ASN A 222 7.57 16.24 -11.94
N ILE A 223 6.75 15.84 -10.97
CA ILE A 223 5.30 15.69 -11.14
C ILE A 223 4.61 16.71 -10.25
N GLY A 224 4.14 17.80 -10.88
CA GLY A 224 3.67 18.98 -10.14
C GLY A 224 4.73 19.49 -9.15
N PRO A 225 4.40 19.65 -7.86
CA PRO A 225 5.37 20.09 -6.84
C PRO A 225 6.30 18.97 -6.36
N VAL A 226 6.05 17.71 -6.75
CA VAL A 226 6.85 16.56 -6.32
C VAL A 226 8.12 16.48 -7.16
N LYS A 227 9.26 16.68 -6.52
CA LYS A 227 10.56 16.51 -7.14
C LYS A 227 10.89 15.02 -7.25
N GLY A 228 11.27 14.57 -8.43
CA GLY A 228 11.60 13.17 -8.66
C GLY A 228 12.53 13.00 -9.84
N GLN A 229 13.02 11.78 -10.00
CA GLN A 229 13.88 11.37 -11.09
C GLN A 229 13.34 10.09 -11.71
N GLU A 230 13.64 9.89 -12.99
CA GLU A 230 13.30 8.65 -13.68
C GLU A 230 14.51 7.99 -14.35
N LEU A 231 14.46 6.66 -14.39
CA LEU A 231 15.34 5.79 -15.15
C LEU A 231 14.48 4.74 -15.86
N LEU A 232 14.39 4.88 -17.17
CA LEU A 232 13.57 4.04 -18.03
C LEU A 232 14.50 3.22 -18.93
N VAL A 233 14.51 1.90 -18.75
CA VAL A 233 15.37 1.00 -19.52
C VAL A 233 14.55 -0.06 -20.23
N ARG A 234 15.07 -0.49 -21.37
CA ARG A 234 14.61 -1.64 -22.15
C ARG A 234 15.72 -2.68 -22.15
N ALA A 235 15.36 -3.95 -22.10
CA ALA A 235 16.29 -5.04 -22.40
C ALA A 235 15.81 -5.83 -23.62
N ASP A 236 16.75 -6.28 -24.45
CA ASP A 236 16.49 -7.20 -25.55
C ASP A 236 17.34 -8.46 -25.32
N ALA A 237 16.69 -9.59 -25.03
CA ALA A 237 17.35 -10.86 -24.73
C ALA A 237 16.58 -12.02 -25.35
N GLU A 238 17.30 -12.95 -26.00
CA GLU A 238 16.71 -14.16 -26.59
C GLU A 238 15.54 -13.89 -27.55
N GLY A 239 15.59 -12.77 -28.27
CA GLY A 239 14.54 -12.35 -29.21
C GLY A 239 13.29 -11.76 -28.54
N LYS A 240 13.28 -11.61 -27.22
CA LYS A 240 12.21 -11.00 -26.44
C LYS A 240 12.64 -9.63 -25.94
N ARG A 241 11.69 -8.71 -25.89
CA ARG A 241 11.86 -7.36 -25.34
C ARG A 241 11.24 -7.29 -23.96
N SER A 242 11.89 -6.55 -23.05
CA SER A 242 11.30 -6.19 -21.76
C SER A 242 11.58 -4.74 -21.38
N TYR A 243 10.75 -4.20 -20.50
CA TYR A 243 10.88 -2.83 -20.00
C TYR A 243 10.93 -2.82 -18.47
N HIS A 244 11.78 -1.94 -17.94
CA HIS A 244 11.84 -1.58 -16.52
C HIS A 244 11.90 -0.07 -16.40
N PHE A 245 10.80 0.51 -15.96
CA PHE A 245 10.66 1.94 -15.77
C PHE A 245 10.54 2.22 -14.29
N LEU A 246 11.31 3.19 -13.82
CA LEU A 246 11.29 3.62 -12.44
C LEU A 246 11.25 5.13 -12.40
N TRP A 247 10.23 5.67 -11.73
CA TRP A 247 10.22 7.02 -11.24
C TRP A 247 10.23 6.99 -9.71
N GLU A 248 11.00 7.90 -9.13
CA GLU A 248 11.14 7.96 -7.68
C GLU A 248 11.25 9.40 -7.19
N SER A 249 10.58 9.68 -6.09
CA SER A 249 10.79 10.87 -5.26
C SER A 249 11.30 10.43 -3.89
N GLN A 250 12.42 11.00 -3.46
CA GLN A 250 12.93 10.79 -2.09
C GLN A 250 12.05 11.46 -1.02
N GLY A 251 11.14 12.35 -1.42
CA GLY A 251 10.29 13.07 -0.51
C GLY A 251 11.05 14.03 0.40
N ARG A 252 10.45 14.34 1.55
CA ARG A 252 11.02 15.17 2.61
C ARG A 252 10.92 14.41 3.92
N ALA A 253 11.89 14.65 4.80
CA ALA A 253 11.86 14.06 6.13
C ALA A 253 10.57 14.45 6.86
N ASN A 254 9.89 13.44 7.44
CA ASN A 254 8.72 13.62 8.30
C ASN A 254 7.57 14.40 7.63
N SER A 255 7.30 14.14 6.36
CA SER A 255 6.29 14.84 5.58
C SER A 255 5.17 13.92 5.13
N LEU A 256 3.93 14.28 5.48
CA LEU A 256 2.71 13.66 4.95
C LEU A 256 2.41 14.15 3.51
N GLU A 257 2.81 15.38 3.20
CA GLU A 257 2.57 16.03 1.90
C GLU A 257 3.60 15.66 0.84
N PHE A 258 4.80 15.23 1.26
CA PHE A 258 5.91 14.84 0.38
C PHE A 258 6.61 13.60 0.94
N PRO A 259 5.93 12.44 1.00
CA PRO A 259 6.54 11.19 1.42
C PRO A 259 7.55 10.70 0.37
N PHE A 260 8.30 9.65 0.69
CA PHE A 260 8.95 8.87 -0.36
C PHE A 260 7.87 8.29 -1.28
N MET A 261 8.10 8.31 -2.59
CA MET A 261 7.24 7.63 -3.55
C MET A 261 8.05 6.97 -4.67
N SER A 262 7.59 5.82 -5.13
CA SER A 262 8.15 5.11 -6.29
C SER A 262 7.02 4.56 -7.14
N LEU A 263 7.04 4.88 -8.44
CA LEU A 263 6.23 4.21 -9.44
C LEU A 263 7.15 3.35 -10.30
N GLN A 264 6.78 2.08 -10.48
CA GLN A 264 7.52 1.13 -11.29
C GLN A 264 6.62 0.52 -12.35
N LEU A 265 7.12 0.34 -13.56
CA LEU A 265 6.52 -0.51 -14.59
C LEU A 265 7.54 -1.59 -14.95
N SER A 266 7.13 -2.86 -14.89
CA SER A 266 7.94 -4.00 -15.32
C SER A 266 7.12 -4.91 -16.24
N THR A 267 7.78 -5.49 -17.24
CA THR A 267 7.20 -6.55 -18.09
C THR A 267 7.80 -7.93 -17.83
N THR A 268 8.64 -8.09 -16.80
CA THR A 268 9.37 -9.34 -16.53
C THR A 268 8.77 -10.18 -15.41
N ASP A 269 7.76 -9.66 -14.71
CA ASP A 269 7.14 -10.35 -13.57
C ASP A 269 6.25 -11.52 -14.02
N GLU A 270 5.80 -11.51 -15.28
CA GLU A 270 4.97 -12.57 -15.85
C GLU A 270 5.82 -13.47 -16.75
N THR A 271 5.72 -14.78 -16.52
CA THR A 271 6.42 -15.81 -17.28
C THR A 271 5.45 -16.80 -17.91
N ASP A 272 5.86 -17.42 -19.00
CA ASP A 272 5.09 -18.49 -19.63
C ASP A 272 5.17 -19.81 -18.82
N ALA A 273 4.50 -20.86 -19.31
CA ALA A 273 4.46 -22.16 -18.64
C ALA A 273 5.84 -22.83 -18.49
N ARG A 274 6.87 -22.35 -19.19
CA ARG A 274 8.25 -22.83 -19.12
C ARG A 274 9.10 -21.98 -18.17
N GLY A 275 8.53 -20.93 -17.59
CA GLY A 275 9.23 -19.99 -16.71
C GLY A 275 10.02 -18.92 -17.46
N GLU A 276 9.82 -18.78 -18.77
CA GLU A 276 10.49 -17.74 -19.55
C GLU A 276 9.71 -16.43 -19.49
N VAL A 277 10.42 -15.30 -19.46
CA VAL A 277 9.81 -13.97 -19.57
C VAL A 277 8.95 -13.90 -20.83
N ILE A 278 7.74 -13.33 -20.72
CA ILE A 278 6.87 -13.08 -21.86
C ILE A 278 7.34 -11.80 -22.56
N ASP A 279 7.26 -11.79 -23.89
CA ASP A 279 7.59 -10.60 -24.67
C ASP A 279 6.72 -9.41 -24.26
N ALA A 280 7.31 -8.21 -24.24
CA ALA A 280 6.59 -7.01 -23.87
C ALA A 280 5.43 -6.75 -24.85
N PRO A 281 4.25 -6.35 -24.37
CA PRO A 281 3.05 -6.27 -25.19
C PRO A 281 2.95 -4.97 -26.01
N PHE A 282 4.08 -4.28 -26.21
CA PHE A 282 4.14 -2.98 -26.87
C PHE A 282 4.67 -3.13 -28.29
N GLU A 283 4.03 -2.47 -29.25
CA GLU A 283 4.49 -2.40 -30.64
C GLU A 283 5.80 -1.63 -30.78
N SER A 284 6.07 -0.68 -29.88
CA SER A 284 7.24 0.23 -29.94
C SER A 284 7.69 0.73 -28.57
N ASP A 285 8.91 1.31 -28.52
CA ASP A 285 9.40 2.01 -27.32
C ASP A 285 8.50 3.22 -27.00
N GLU A 286 7.98 3.87 -28.04
CA GLU A 286 7.08 5.01 -27.96
C GLU A 286 5.76 4.64 -27.29
N GLU A 287 5.14 3.50 -27.63
CA GLU A 287 3.90 3.05 -26.98
C GLU A 287 4.09 2.78 -25.48
N ALA A 288 5.21 2.13 -25.11
CA ALA A 288 5.54 1.90 -23.70
C ALA A 288 5.71 3.21 -22.92
N LEU A 289 6.39 4.19 -23.52
CA LEU A 289 6.59 5.52 -22.95
C LEU A 289 5.29 6.32 -22.86
N GLU A 290 4.39 6.19 -23.84
CA GLU A 290 3.07 6.82 -23.81
C GLU A 290 2.21 6.29 -22.67
N LEU A 291 2.16 4.96 -22.47
CA LEU A 291 1.47 4.36 -21.33
C LEU A 291 2.04 4.89 -20.01
N TRP A 292 3.37 4.86 -19.86
CA TRP A 292 4.08 5.36 -18.69
C TRP A 292 3.74 6.81 -18.37
N ASP A 293 3.90 7.71 -19.34
CA ASP A 293 3.65 9.14 -19.15
C ASP A 293 2.16 9.42 -18.89
N SER A 294 1.24 8.67 -19.53
CA SER A 294 -0.20 8.82 -19.32
C SER A 294 -0.65 8.53 -17.89
N ILE A 295 0.06 7.64 -17.18
CA ILE A 295 -0.23 7.29 -15.79
C ILE A 295 0.53 8.21 -14.84
N LEU A 296 1.86 8.32 -14.99
CA LEU A 296 2.72 9.04 -14.06
C LEU A 296 2.34 10.52 -13.93
N THR A 297 1.96 11.17 -15.03
CA THR A 297 1.61 12.61 -15.03
C THR A 297 0.33 12.93 -14.24
N THR A 298 -0.46 11.93 -13.91
CA THR A 298 -1.73 12.10 -13.16
C THR A 298 -1.52 12.03 -11.65
N LEU A 299 -0.35 11.55 -11.19
CA LEU A 299 -0.01 11.46 -9.78
C LEU A 299 -0.01 12.86 -9.15
N ARG A 300 -0.80 13.06 -8.10
CA ARG A 300 -0.95 14.37 -7.46
C ARG A 300 -1.38 14.24 -6.01
N LEU A 301 -0.98 15.19 -5.17
CA LEU A 301 -1.54 15.29 -3.82
C LEU A 301 -3.06 15.50 -3.91
N ARG A 302 -3.83 14.77 -3.10
CA ARG A 302 -5.28 14.99 -3.04
C ARG A 302 -5.56 16.41 -2.51
N PRO A 303 -6.44 17.20 -3.15
CA PRO A 303 -6.85 18.48 -2.61
C PRO A 303 -7.41 18.33 -1.18
N GLY A 304 -6.86 19.11 -0.24
CA GLY A 304 -7.23 19.02 1.18
C GLY A 304 -6.74 17.75 1.89
N ALA A 305 -5.70 17.08 1.38
CA ALA A 305 -5.16 15.86 1.99
C ALA A 305 -4.49 16.08 3.35
N VAL A 306 -3.90 17.27 3.55
CA VAL A 306 -3.15 17.69 4.74
C VAL A 306 -3.75 19.01 5.22
#